data_AF-Q8GFB0-F1
#
_entry.id   AF-Q8GFB0-F1
#
_cell.length_a   1.000
_cell.length_b   1.000
_cell.length_c   1.000
_cell.angle_alpha   90.00
_cell.angle_beta   90.00
_cell.angle_gamma   90.00
#
_symmetry.space_group_name_H-M   'P 1'
#
loop_
_entity.id
_entity.type
_entity.pdbx_description
1 polymer ?
#
loop_
_entity_poly.entity_id
_entity_poly.type
_entity_poly.pdbx_seq_one_letter_code
_entity_poly.pdbx_strand_id
1 'polypeptide(L)'
;MNGRYPFLDILMHAYFNQDFDIISGPELDDVINDFLNDASQGMIKGLIEEINDLIDTSQDVEKEFDSLYYDADVLPEGWNMTALEFLTHVSNKSQDYLNEHTEQDE
;
A
#
# COMPACT_ATOMS: atom_id res chain seq x y z
N MET A 1 6.14 8.89 -9.87
CA MET A 1 6.37 9.48 -8.53
C MET A 1 6.18 10.98 -8.54
N ASN A 2 5.06 11.42 -7.99
CA ASN A 2 4.58 12.80 -8.05
C ASN A 2 4.89 13.52 -6.73
N GLY A 3 5.33 12.75 -5.72
CA GLY A 3 5.69 13.21 -4.38
C GLY A 3 4.49 13.52 -3.48
N ARG A 4 3.26 13.29 -3.95
CA ARG A 4 2.03 13.54 -3.17
C ARG A 4 1.79 12.47 -2.09
N TYR A 5 2.12 11.22 -2.41
CA TYR A 5 1.91 10.07 -1.52
C TYR A 5 3.21 9.28 -1.39
N PRO A 6 4.25 9.82 -0.72
CA PRO A 6 5.57 9.20 -0.68
C PRO A 6 5.59 7.77 -0.11
N PHE A 7 4.72 7.42 0.85
CA PHE A 7 4.70 6.06 1.40
C PHE A 7 3.96 5.09 0.49
N LEU A 8 2.86 5.51 -0.13
CA LEU A 8 2.18 4.72 -1.16
C LEU A 8 3.06 4.56 -2.41
N ASP A 9 3.82 5.60 -2.79
CA ASP A 9 4.79 5.54 -3.89
C ASP A 9 5.89 4.49 -3.60
N ILE A 10 6.38 4.41 -2.35
CA ILE A 10 7.33 3.36 -1.95
C ILE A 10 6.69 1.98 -2.06
N LEU A 11 5.48 1.80 -1.52
CA LEU A 11 4.78 0.52 -1.60
C LEU A 11 4.62 0.07 -3.06
N MET A 12 4.09 0.94 -3.92
CA MET A 12 3.77 0.61 -5.31
C MET A 12 5.01 0.36 -6.17
N HIS A 13 6.11 1.10 -5.98
CA HIS A 13 7.28 1.00 -6.86
C HIS A 13 8.43 0.18 -6.28
N ALA A 14 8.55 0.06 -4.96
CA ALA A 14 9.64 -0.70 -4.34
C ALA A 14 9.22 -2.13 -3.98
N TYR A 15 7.97 -2.36 -3.57
CA TYR A 15 7.50 -3.68 -3.13
C TYR A 15 6.64 -4.36 -4.21
N PHE A 16 5.68 -3.65 -4.81
CA PHE A 16 4.91 -4.13 -5.98
C PHE A 16 5.70 -3.99 -7.30
N ASN A 17 6.97 -4.38 -7.28
CA ASN A 17 7.86 -4.37 -8.44
C ASN A 17 7.72 -5.67 -9.27
N GLN A 18 8.36 -5.72 -10.44
CA GLN A 18 8.29 -6.88 -11.35
C GLN A 18 8.76 -8.23 -10.75
N ASP A 19 9.60 -8.21 -9.72
CA ASP A 19 10.19 -9.38 -9.05
C ASP A 19 9.53 -9.69 -7.68
N PHE A 20 8.36 -9.11 -7.37
CA PHE A 20 7.72 -9.24 -6.06
C PHE A 20 7.51 -10.70 -5.62
N ASP A 21 7.20 -11.60 -6.56
CA ASP A 21 6.89 -13.00 -6.30
C ASP A 21 8.14 -13.81 -5.90
N ILE A 22 9.32 -13.32 -6.29
CA ILE A 22 10.62 -13.87 -5.92
C ILE A 22 11.09 -13.29 -4.58
N ILE A 23 10.85 -11.99 -4.34
CA ILE A 23 11.37 -11.25 -3.18
C ILE A 23 10.50 -11.46 -1.95
N SER A 24 9.21 -11.14 -2.06
CA SER A 24 8.26 -11.14 -0.94
C SER A 24 7.41 -12.41 -0.94
N GLY A 25 6.91 -12.81 -2.11
CA GLY A 25 6.04 -13.96 -2.29
C GLY A 25 4.90 -13.69 -3.28
N PRO A 26 4.22 -14.74 -3.78
CA PRO A 26 3.25 -14.61 -4.87
C PRO A 26 1.91 -14.01 -4.42
N GLU A 27 1.59 -14.03 -3.13
CA GLU A 27 0.31 -13.54 -2.62
C GLU A 27 0.38 -12.03 -2.33
N LEU A 28 -0.74 -11.32 -2.52
CA LEU A 28 -0.87 -9.89 -2.21
C LEU A 28 -0.36 -9.56 -0.80
N ASP A 29 -0.76 -10.40 0.16
CA ASP A 29 -0.44 -10.21 1.56
C ASP A 29 1.05 -10.45 1.86
N ASP A 30 1.75 -11.26 1.06
CA ASP A 30 3.18 -11.47 1.22
C ASP A 30 3.93 -10.15 0.97
N VAL A 31 3.59 -9.45 -0.12
CA VAL A 31 4.17 -8.14 -0.49
C VAL A 31 3.86 -7.06 0.55
N ILE A 32 2.60 -6.99 1.01
CA ILE A 32 2.21 -6.00 2.03
C ILE A 32 2.94 -6.29 3.35
N ASN A 33 3.00 -7.55 3.78
CA ASN A 33 3.69 -7.93 5.02
C ASN A 33 5.19 -7.60 4.95
N ASP A 34 5.83 -7.80 3.80
CA ASP A 34 7.25 -7.47 3.60
C ASP A 34 7.51 -5.97 3.81
N PHE A 35 6.68 -5.10 3.23
CA PHE A 35 6.73 -3.65 3.50
C PHE A 35 6.53 -3.33 4.98
N LEU A 36 5.51 -3.93 5.62
CA LEU A 36 5.17 -3.63 7.02
C LEU A 36 6.28 -4.04 7.99
N ASN A 37 6.99 -5.14 7.70
CA ASN A 37 8.09 -5.61 8.53
C ASN A 37 9.34 -4.72 8.45
N ASP A 38 9.57 -4.07 7.31
CA ASP A 38 10.70 -3.17 7.11
C ASP A 38 10.39 -1.71 7.50
N ALA A 39 9.13 -1.30 7.38
CA ALA A 39 8.70 0.06 7.61
C ALA A 39 8.69 0.43 9.11
N SER A 40 9.08 1.67 9.42
CA SER A 40 8.86 2.19 10.78
C SER A 40 7.36 2.41 11.04
N GLN A 41 6.91 2.34 12.29
CA GLN A 41 5.51 2.64 12.65
C GLN A 41 5.04 4.03 12.16
N GLY A 42 5.95 5.01 12.10
CA GLY A 42 5.65 6.34 11.55
C GLY A 42 5.35 6.31 10.05
N MET A 43 6.07 5.49 9.27
CA MET A 43 5.80 5.28 7.85
C MET A 43 4.48 4.55 7.64
N ILE A 44 4.17 3.55 8.47
CA ILE A 44 2.91 2.80 8.38
C ILE A 44 1.71 3.72 8.67
N LYS A 45 1.80 4.58 9.69
CA LYS A 45 0.78 5.61 9.97
C LYS A 45 0.63 6.58 8.80
N GLY A 46 1.74 7.03 8.23
CA GLY A 46 1.74 7.90 7.06
C GLY A 46 1.09 7.24 5.84
N LEU A 47 1.36 5.96 5.58
CA LEU A 47 0.71 5.20 4.51
C LEU A 47 -0.82 5.17 4.68
N ILE A 48 -1.30 4.93 5.89
CA ILE A 48 -2.75 4.95 6.20
C ILE A 48 -3.34 6.35 5.93
N GLU A 49 -2.66 7.41 6.38
CA GLU A 49 -3.09 8.80 6.13
C GLU A 49 -3.15 9.14 4.63
N GLU A 50 -2.14 8.70 3.86
CA GLU A 50 -2.08 8.91 2.41
C GLU A 50 -3.19 8.16 1.66
N ILE A 51 -3.45 6.90 2.06
CA ILE A 51 -4.55 6.10 1.49
C ILE A 51 -5.90 6.78 1.77
N ASN A 52 -6.11 7.23 3.00
CA ASN A 52 -7.36 7.92 3.36
C ASN A 52 -7.52 9.24 2.60
N ASP A 53 -6.46 10.05 2.45
CA ASP A 53 -6.52 11.27 1.62
C ASP A 53 -6.86 10.96 0.16
N LEU A 54 -6.24 9.92 -0.42
CA LEU A 54 -6.53 9.50 -1.78
C LEU A 54 -8.01 9.09 -1.94
N ILE A 55 -8.54 8.28 -1.03
CA ILE A 55 -9.94 7.83 -1.07
C ILE A 55 -10.90 9.00 -0.86
N ASP A 56 -10.66 9.85 0.14
CA ASP A 56 -11.60 10.90 0.56
C ASP A 56 -11.63 12.10 -0.40
N THR A 57 -10.51 12.40 -1.07
CA THR A 57 -10.41 13.56 -1.97
C THR A 57 -10.70 13.23 -3.43
N SER A 58 -10.66 11.96 -3.81
CA SER A 58 -10.91 11.53 -5.18
C SER A 58 -12.40 11.53 -5.50
N GLN A 59 -12.77 12.11 -6.65
CA GLN A 59 -14.12 11.94 -7.21
C GLN A 59 -14.33 10.52 -7.77
N ASP A 60 -13.24 9.90 -8.23
CA ASP A 60 -13.20 8.55 -8.80
C ASP A 60 -11.85 7.94 -8.45
N VAL A 61 -11.83 7.10 -7.41
CA VAL A 61 -10.60 6.50 -6.86
C VAL A 61 -9.87 5.66 -7.90
N GLU A 62 -10.61 4.95 -8.76
CA GLU A 62 -10.03 4.11 -9.81
C GLU A 62 -9.24 4.97 -10.82
N LYS A 63 -9.82 6.09 -11.27
CA LYS A 63 -9.14 6.98 -12.21
C LYS A 63 -7.96 7.73 -11.58
N GLU A 64 -8.09 8.17 -10.33
CA GLU A 64 -6.98 8.86 -9.66
C GLU A 64 -5.83 7.90 -9.43
N PHE A 65 -6.10 6.67 -8.96
CA PHE A 65 -5.09 5.64 -8.76
C PHE A 65 -4.40 5.27 -10.08
N ASP A 66 -5.16 5.01 -11.15
CA ASP A 66 -4.60 4.76 -12.48
C ASP A 66 -3.72 5.93 -12.93
N SER A 67 -4.17 7.19 -12.75
CA SER A 67 -3.35 8.35 -13.11
C SER A 67 -2.05 8.46 -12.31
N LEU A 68 -2.02 7.97 -11.06
CA LEU A 68 -0.84 7.99 -10.21
C LEU A 68 0.13 6.86 -10.52
N TYR A 69 -0.40 5.68 -10.88
CA TYR A 69 0.34 4.42 -10.90
C TYR A 69 0.22 3.64 -12.22
N TYR A 70 -0.22 4.26 -13.32
CA TYR A 70 -0.28 3.62 -14.66
C TYR A 70 1.07 3.03 -15.13
N ASP A 71 2.18 3.47 -14.54
CA ASP A 71 3.54 3.01 -14.82
C ASP A 71 4.10 2.02 -13.78
N ALA A 72 3.29 1.59 -12.80
CA ALA A 72 3.68 0.55 -11.86
C ALA A 72 3.79 -0.82 -12.55
N ASP A 73 4.72 -1.65 -12.07
CA ASP A 73 4.97 -2.97 -12.65
C ASP A 73 3.81 -3.95 -12.40
N VAL A 74 3.18 -3.81 -11.23
CA VAL A 74 2.08 -4.67 -10.79
C VAL A 74 0.96 -3.80 -10.23
N LEU A 75 -0.25 -4.10 -10.66
CA LEU A 75 -1.46 -3.38 -10.27
C LEU A 75 -2.47 -4.31 -9.58
N PRO A 76 -3.41 -3.75 -8.80
CA PRO A 76 -4.42 -4.52 -8.05
C PRO A 76 -5.24 -5.53 -8.89
N GLU A 77 -5.41 -5.27 -10.19
CA GLU A 77 -6.15 -6.15 -11.10
C GLU A 77 -5.52 -7.54 -11.20
N GLY A 78 -4.21 -7.67 -10.92
CA GLY A 78 -3.52 -8.97 -10.82
C GLY A 78 -4.12 -9.91 -9.78
N TRP A 79 -4.75 -9.35 -8.74
CA TRP A 79 -5.46 -10.08 -7.68
C TRP A 79 -6.99 -9.99 -7.79
N ASN A 80 -7.52 -9.54 -8.93
CA ASN A 80 -8.95 -9.29 -9.16
C ASN A 80 -9.56 -8.27 -8.17
N MET A 81 -8.78 -7.26 -7.78
CA MET A 81 -9.23 -6.17 -6.91
C MET A 81 -9.34 -4.86 -7.70
N THR A 82 -10.32 -4.04 -7.32
CA THR A 82 -10.34 -2.61 -7.67
C THR A 82 -9.29 -1.84 -6.88
N ALA A 83 -8.93 -0.63 -7.32
CA ALA A 83 -8.02 0.24 -6.58
C ALA A 83 -8.57 0.55 -5.18
N LEU A 84 -9.87 0.82 -5.06
CA LEU A 84 -10.50 1.07 -3.76
C LEU A 84 -10.41 -0.15 -2.81
N GLU A 85 -10.68 -1.36 -3.32
CA GLU A 85 -10.56 -2.59 -2.52
C GLU A 85 -9.11 -2.81 -2.07
N PHE A 86 -8.14 -2.62 -2.96
CA PHE A 86 -6.72 -2.74 -2.64
C PHE A 86 -6.28 -1.73 -1.58
N LEU A 87 -6.57 -0.45 -1.79
CA LEU A 87 -6.20 0.63 -0.85
C LEU A 87 -6.83 0.37 0.54
N THR A 88 -8.10 0.00 0.58
CA THR A 88 -8.81 -0.33 1.82
C THR A 88 -8.17 -1.53 2.52
N HIS A 89 -7.80 -2.57 1.77
CA HIS A 89 -7.15 -3.76 2.30
C HIS A 89 -5.77 -3.44 2.88
N VAL A 90 -4.94 -2.69 2.16
CA VAL A 90 -3.63 -2.22 2.64
C VAL A 90 -3.78 -1.39 3.91
N SER A 91 -4.72 -0.46 3.96
CA SER A 91 -4.97 0.39 5.13
C SER A 91 -5.40 -0.44 6.34
N ASN A 92 -6.33 -1.38 6.18
CA ASN A 92 -6.78 -2.25 7.27
C ASN A 92 -5.64 -3.11 7.80
N LYS A 93 -4.86 -3.73 6.91
CA LYS A 93 -3.72 -4.59 7.27
C LYS A 93 -2.61 -3.80 7.97
N SER A 94 -2.37 -2.57 7.52
CA SER A 94 -1.44 -1.63 8.16
C SER A 94 -1.90 -1.25 9.57
N GLN A 95 -3.20 -1.00 9.75
CA GLN A 95 -3.78 -0.68 11.07
C GLN A 95 -3.72 -1.88 12.02
N ASP A 96 -4.02 -3.09 11.52
CA ASP A 96 -3.93 -4.34 12.29
C ASP A 96 -2.48 -4.59 12.74
N TYR A 97 -1.52 -4.42 11.84
CA TYR A 97 -0.09 -4.54 12.16
C TYR A 97 0.32 -3.56 13.25
N LEU A 98 -0.11 -2.29 13.17
CA LEU A 98 0.14 -1.31 14.23
C LEU A 98 -0.47 -1.76 15.55
N ASN A 99 -1.72 -2.24 15.56
CA ASN A 99 -2.38 -2.69 16.78
C ASN A 99 -1.62 -3.83 17.47
N GLU A 100 -1.10 -4.79 16.69
CA GLU A 100 -0.30 -5.92 17.18
C GLU A 100 1.08 -5.49 17.73
N HIS A 101 1.67 -4.41 17.20
CA HIS A 101 3.02 -3.96 17.53
C HIS A 101 3.08 -2.70 18.42
N THR A 102 1.92 -2.18 18.84
CA THR A 102 1.85 -1.08 19.82
C THR A 102 1.96 -1.60 21.27
N GLU A 103 1.73 -2.89 21.51
CA GLU A 103 1.77 -3.48 22.86
C GLU A 103 3.18 -3.72 23.46
N GLN A 104 4.27 -3.32 22.78
CA GLN A 104 5.65 -3.57 23.26
C GLN A 104 6.38 -2.36 23.85
N ASP A 105 5.77 -1.17 23.85
CA ASP A 105 6.39 0.07 24.34
C ASP A 105 5.64 0.71 25.55
N GLU A 106 5.09 -0.10 26.47
CA GLU A 106 4.69 0.35 27.83
C GLU A 106 5.56 -0.25 28.95
#